data_AF-A0A7K5Q508-F1
#
_entry.id   AF-A0A7K5Q508-F1
#
_cell.length_a   1.000
_cell.length_b   1.000
_cell.length_c   1.000
_cell.angle_alpha   90.00
_cell.angle_beta   90.00
_cell.angle_gamma   90.00
#
_symmetry.space_group_name_H-M   'P 1'
#
loop_
_entity.id
_entity.type
_entity.pdbx_description
1 polymer ?
#
loop_
_entity_poly.entity_id
_entity_poly.type
_entity_poly.pdbx_seq_one_letter_code
_entity_poly.pdbx_strand_id
1 'polypeptide(L)'
;GFKVGMKLEAVDRMNPSLICVATVTDVVDNRFLVHFDNWDDTYDYWCDPSSPYIHPVGWCHEHGKPLTPPQDYPDPDNFTWEKYLKETGASAVPAWAFKV
;
A
#
# COMPACT_ATOMS: atom_id res chain seq x y z
N GLY A 1 13.84 -2.25 4.25
CA GLY A 1 13.69 -2.53 2.81
C GLY A 1 12.36 -3.23 2.59
N PHE A 2 11.90 -3.27 1.34
CA PHE A 2 10.63 -3.90 0.97
C PHE A 2 10.75 -5.43 1.06
N LYS A 3 9.74 -6.08 1.62
CA LYS A 3 9.66 -7.53 1.78
C LYS A 3 8.23 -7.99 1.52
N VAL A 4 8.06 -9.19 0.97
CA VAL A 4 6.75 -9.81 0.77
C VAL A 4 5.95 -9.83 2.07
N GLY A 5 4.67 -9.46 1.97
CA GLY A 5 3.74 -9.34 3.09
C GLY A 5 3.77 -8.00 3.83
N MET A 6 4.70 -7.10 3.51
CA MET A 6 4.68 -5.75 4.08
C MET A 6 3.62 -4.87 3.40
N LYS A 7 2.97 -4.01 4.19
CA LYS A 7 1.92 -3.11 3.71
C LYS A 7 2.40 -1.67 3.52
N LEU A 8 1.79 -0.98 2.58
CA LEU A 8 2.08 0.40 2.20
C LEU A 8 0.83 1.09 1.63
N GLU A 9 0.93 2.38 1.37
CA GLU A 9 -0.05 3.14 0.59
C GLU A 9 0.46 3.30 -0.84
N ALA A 10 -0.40 3.11 -1.84
CA ALA A 10 0.00 3.13 -3.25
C ALA A 10 -1.02 3.82 -4.14
N VAL A 11 -0.55 4.55 -5.15
CA VAL A 11 -1.40 5.16 -6.18
C VAL A 11 -1.87 4.09 -7.16
N ASP A 12 -3.19 3.99 -7.39
CA ASP A 12 -3.72 3.19 -8.49
C ASP A 12 -3.33 3.85 -9.82
N ARG A 13 -2.49 3.17 -10.62
CA ARG A 13 -2.03 3.71 -11.91
C ARG A 13 -3.12 3.76 -12.97
N MET A 14 -4.19 2.98 -12.83
CA MET A 14 -5.37 3.04 -13.69
C MET A 14 -6.31 4.16 -13.26
N ASN A 15 -6.33 4.51 -11.96
CA ASN A 15 -7.09 5.62 -11.40
C ASN A 15 -6.21 6.52 -10.51
N PRO A 16 -5.36 7.41 -11.09
CA PRO A 16 -4.32 8.13 -10.33
C PRO A 16 -4.83 9.11 -9.25
N SER A 17 -6.14 9.33 -9.17
CA SER A 17 -6.77 10.08 -8.08
C SER A 17 -6.88 9.28 -6.78
N LEU A 18 -6.71 7.96 -6.83
CA LEU A 18 -6.86 7.05 -5.70
C LEU A 18 -5.50 6.68 -5.11
N ILE A 19 -5.42 6.74 -3.79
CA ILE A 19 -4.34 6.15 -3.01
C ILE A 19 -4.97 5.08 -2.15
N CYS A 20 -4.48 3.86 -2.27
CA CYS A 20 -5.12 2.67 -1.75
C CYS A 20 -4.22 1.93 -0.76
N VAL A 21 -4.85 1.10 0.08
CA VAL A 21 -4.18 0.09 0.88
C VAL A 21 -3.58 -0.97 -0.02
N ALA A 22 -2.28 -1.23 0.12
CA ALA A 22 -1.55 -2.15 -0.72
C ALA A 22 -0.55 -3.02 0.07
N THR A 23 -0.17 -4.13 -0.55
CA THR A 23 0.78 -5.12 -0.02
C THR A 23 1.88 -5.39 -1.04
N VAL A 24 3.10 -5.61 -0.56
CA VAL A 24 4.18 -6.18 -1.36
C VAL A 24 3.93 -7.67 -1.54
N THR A 25 3.62 -8.14 -2.74
CA THR A 25 3.31 -9.57 -3.02
C THR A 25 4.48 -10.34 -3.62
N ASP A 26 5.44 -9.65 -4.25
CA ASP A 26 6.64 -10.27 -4.81
C ASP A 26 7.84 -9.32 -4.78
N VAL A 27 9.06 -9.86 -4.82
CA VAL A 27 10.33 -9.12 -4.83
C VAL A 27 11.32 -9.81 -5.78
N VAL A 28 11.78 -9.06 -6.77
CA VAL A 28 12.79 -9.52 -7.75
C VAL A 28 13.88 -8.45 -7.86
N ASP A 29 15.09 -8.82 -7.45
CA ASP A 29 16.25 -7.94 -7.37
C ASP A 29 15.94 -6.66 -6.57
N ASN A 30 16.00 -5.50 -7.23
CA ASN A 30 15.76 -4.19 -6.64
C ASN A 30 14.31 -3.69 -6.82
N ARG A 31 13.43 -4.52 -7.38
CA ARG A 31 12.03 -4.18 -7.62
C ARG A 31 11.11 -5.05 -6.78
N PHE A 32 9.91 -4.55 -6.53
CA PHE A 32 8.87 -5.27 -5.83
C PHE A 32 7.52 -5.05 -6.51
N LEU A 33 6.65 -6.03 -6.38
CA LEU A 33 5.28 -6.01 -6.89
C LEU A 33 4.38 -5.39 -5.82
N VAL A 34 3.65 -4.34 -6.21
CA VAL A 34 2.60 -3.72 -5.40
C VAL A 34 1.28 -4.33 -5.82
N HIS A 35 0.55 -4.84 -4.86
CA HIS A 35 -0.80 -5.39 -4.99
C HIS A 35 -1.79 -4.59 -4.15
N PHE A 36 -2.99 -4.35 -4.68
CA PHE A 36 -4.05 -3.64 -3.98
C PHE A 36 -4.93 -4.62 -3.22
N ASP A 37 -5.04 -4.45 -1.90
CA ASP A 37 -5.64 -5.48 -1.05
C ASP A 37 -7.11 -5.74 -1.41
N ASN A 38 -7.41 -7.01 -1.69
CA ASN A 38 -8.72 -7.53 -2.10
C ASN A 38 -9.20 -7.06 -3.49
N TRP A 39 -8.33 -6.45 -4.30
CA TRP A 39 -8.58 -6.15 -5.71
C TRP A 39 -7.96 -7.21 -6.62
N ASP A 40 -8.33 -7.19 -7.90
CA ASP A 40 -7.79 -8.10 -8.91
C ASP A 40 -6.31 -7.80 -9.24
N ASP A 41 -5.51 -8.84 -9.47
CA ASP A 41 -4.06 -8.72 -9.75
C ASP A 41 -3.74 -7.92 -11.03
N THR A 42 -4.73 -7.67 -11.90
CA THR A 42 -4.53 -6.81 -13.09
C THR A 42 -4.21 -5.35 -12.77
N TYR A 43 -4.47 -4.90 -11.54
CA TYR A 43 -4.07 -3.58 -11.05
C TYR A 43 -2.62 -3.55 -10.53
N ASP A 44 -2.00 -4.71 -10.33
CA ASP A 44 -0.66 -4.81 -9.76
C ASP A 44 0.38 -4.15 -10.66
N TYR A 45 1.42 -3.61 -10.05
CA TYR A 45 2.56 -3.10 -10.79
C TYR A 45 3.88 -3.30 -10.07
N TRP A 46 4.93 -3.53 -10.88
CA TRP A 46 6.30 -3.50 -10.40
C TRP A 46 6.77 -2.05 -10.20
N CYS A 47 7.43 -1.79 -9.08
CA CYS A 47 8.14 -0.55 -8.83
C CYS A 47 9.43 -0.78 -8.01
N ASP A 48 10.11 0.32 -7.68
CA ASP A 48 11.30 0.35 -6.86
C ASP A 48 11.17 1.40 -5.74
N PRO A 49 12.10 1.43 -4.76
CA PRO A 49 12.00 2.33 -3.60
C PRO A 49 11.90 3.83 -3.90
N SER A 50 12.27 4.30 -5.10
CA SER A 50 12.21 5.70 -5.53
C SER A 50 10.93 6.07 -6.27
N SER A 51 10.00 5.11 -6.44
CA SER A 51 8.74 5.35 -7.16
C SER A 51 7.90 6.44 -6.47
N PRO A 52 7.42 7.46 -7.21
CA PRO A 52 6.58 8.52 -6.62
C PRO A 52 5.15 8.03 -6.30
N TYR A 53 4.81 6.81 -6.71
CA TYR A 53 3.48 6.20 -6.58
C TYR A 53 3.30 5.36 -5.31
N ILE A 54 4.25 5.40 -4.38
CA ILE A 54 4.23 4.60 -3.16
C ILE A 54 4.56 5.47 -1.96
N HIS A 55 3.91 5.18 -0.84
CA HIS A 55 4.02 5.97 0.38
C HIS A 55 4.02 5.05 1.61
N PRO A 56 4.67 5.47 2.72
CA PRO A 56 4.57 4.74 3.97
C PRO A 56 3.13 4.75 4.50
N VAL A 57 2.80 3.73 5.30
CA VAL A 57 1.55 3.69 6.06
C VAL A 57 1.37 4.97 6.88
N GLY A 58 0.21 5.63 6.74
CA GLY A 58 -0.13 6.87 7.43
C GLY A 58 0.05 8.13 6.58
N TRP A 59 0.65 8.04 5.40
CA TRP A 59 0.95 9.20 4.57
C TRP A 59 -0.30 9.98 4.14
N CYS A 60 -1.38 9.30 3.73
CA CYS A 60 -2.65 9.92 3.40
C CYS A 60 -3.20 10.75 4.56
N HIS A 61 -3.15 10.21 5.78
CA HIS A 61 -3.61 10.91 6.98
C HIS A 61 -2.79 12.19 7.23
N GLU A 62 -1.45 12.10 7.16
CA GLU A 62 -0.55 13.24 7.35
C GLU A 62 -0.76 14.36 6.31
N HIS A 63 -1.15 13.99 5.10
CA HIS A 63 -1.33 14.92 3.97
C HIS A 63 -2.80 15.34 3.76
N GLY A 64 -3.72 14.94 4.65
CA GLY A 64 -5.15 15.26 4.53
C GLY A 64 -5.79 14.69 3.26
N LYS A 65 -5.33 13.55 2.79
CA LYS A 65 -5.85 12.84 1.60
C LYS A 65 -6.70 11.64 2.02
N PRO A 66 -7.76 11.32 1.25
CA PRO A 66 -8.53 10.11 1.49
C PRO A 66 -7.67 8.88 1.15
N LEU A 67 -7.74 7.87 2.02
CA LEU A 67 -7.20 6.54 1.75
C LEU A 67 -8.34 5.63 1.32
N THR A 68 -8.18 4.95 0.19
CA THR A 68 -9.10 3.92 -0.26
C THR A 68 -8.80 2.62 0.48
N PRO A 69 -9.73 2.09 1.30
CA PRO A 69 -9.54 0.83 2.02
C PRO A 69 -9.52 -0.37 1.06
N PRO A 70 -9.20 -1.59 1.54
CA PRO A 70 -9.34 -2.81 0.76
C PRO A 70 -10.75 -2.95 0.16
N GLN A 71 -10.86 -3.58 -1.01
CA GLN A 71 -12.18 -3.84 -1.61
C GLN A 71 -13.07 -4.59 -0.61
N ASP A 72 -14.35 -4.24 -0.52
CA ASP A 72 -15.32 -4.89 0.37
C ASP A 72 -14.92 -4.93 1.86
N TYR A 73 -14.07 -4.00 2.33
CA TYR A 73 -13.75 -3.88 3.75
C TYR A 73 -15.05 -3.65 4.56
N PRO A 74 -15.33 -4.41 5.64
CA PRO A 74 -16.66 -4.41 6.29
C PRO A 74 -17.16 -3.06 6.81
N ASP A 75 -16.25 -2.13 7.10
CA ASP A 75 -16.56 -0.78 7.58
C ASP A 75 -15.54 0.22 6.98
N PRO A 76 -15.72 0.60 5.70
CA PRO A 76 -14.69 1.32 4.94
C PRO A 76 -14.48 2.75 5.48
N ASP A 77 -15.53 3.38 6.01
CA ASP A 77 -15.46 4.74 6.57
C ASP A 77 -14.67 4.80 7.89
N ASN A 78 -14.54 3.67 8.61
CA ASN A 78 -13.79 3.56 9.86
C ASN A 78 -12.52 2.70 9.72
N PHE A 79 -11.98 2.56 8.51
CA PHE A 79 -10.70 1.88 8.30
C PHE A 79 -9.59 2.54 9.11
N THR A 80 -8.81 1.75 9.84
CA THR A 80 -7.55 2.21 10.46
C THR A 80 -6.42 1.23 10.18
N TRP A 81 -5.24 1.77 9.91
CA TRP A 81 -4.03 0.98 9.72
C TRP A 81 -3.66 0.14 10.93
N GLU A 82 -3.83 0.67 12.15
CA GLU A 82 -3.52 -0.06 13.39
C GLU A 82 -4.34 -1.35 13.50
N LYS A 83 -5.66 -1.25 13.29
CA LYS A 83 -6.56 -2.40 13.31
C LYS A 83 -6.19 -3.38 12.19
N TYR A 84 -6.01 -2.87 10.97
CA TYR A 84 -5.76 -3.73 9.81
C TYR A 84 -4.42 -4.48 9.87
N LEU A 85 -3.35 -3.83 10.35
CA LEU A 85 -2.06 -4.48 10.59
C LEU A 85 -2.16 -5.55 11.68
N LYS A 86 -2.93 -5.30 12.74
CA LYS A 86 -3.20 -6.29 13.79
C LYS A 86 -4.01 -7.48 13.29
N GLU A 87 -5.04 -7.24 12.47
CA GLU A 87 -5.90 -8.27 11.88
C GLU A 87 -5.13 -9.19 10.93
N THR A 88 -4.26 -8.62 10.10
CA THR A 88 -3.48 -9.36 9.11
C THR A 88 -2.18 -9.94 9.65
N GLY A 89 -1.73 -9.51 10.84
CA GLY A 89 -0.41 -9.84 11.37
C GLY A 89 0.75 -9.28 10.53
N ALA A 90 0.45 -8.36 9.61
CA ALA A 90 1.42 -7.77 8.71
C ALA A 90 2.19 -6.62 9.38
N SER A 91 3.33 -6.26 8.80
CA SER A 91 4.10 -5.08 9.18
C SER A 91 4.02 -4.03 8.07
N ALA A 92 4.01 -2.76 8.44
CA ALA A 92 4.21 -1.69 7.47
C ALA A 92 5.62 -1.73 6.89
N VAL A 93 5.78 -1.35 5.62
CA VAL A 93 7.11 -1.02 5.09
C VAL A 93 7.65 0.15 5.90
N PRO A 94 8.87 0.06 6.46
CA PRO A 94 9.40 1.13 7.29
C PRO A 94 9.66 2.40 6.46
N ALA A 95 9.29 3.57 6.98
CA ALA A 95 9.37 4.84 6.25
C ALA A 95 10.77 5.15 5.66
N TRP A 96 11.85 4.76 6.35
CA TRP A 96 13.22 4.95 5.85
C TRP A 96 13.55 4.17 4.57
N ALA A 97 12.74 3.17 4.21
CA ALA A 97 12.95 2.37 3.01
C ALA A 97 12.50 3.09 1.74
N PHE A 98 11.60 4.07 1.84
CA PHE A 98 11.17 4.90 0.72
C PHE A 98 12.25 5.95 0.42
N LYS A 99 12.57 6.14 -0.87
CA LYS A 99 13.63 7.04 -1.35
C LYS A 99 13.09 8.21 -2.19
N VAL A 100 11.82 8.55 -1.96
CA VAL A 100 11.10 9.66 -2.61
C VAL A 100 11.45 10.97 -1.93
#